data_AF-A0AAE1G2N8-F1
#
_entry.id   AF-A0AAE1G2N8-F1
#
_cell.length_a   1.000
_cell.length_b   1.000
_cell.length_c   1.000
_cell.angle_alpha   90.00
_cell.angle_beta   90.00
_cell.angle_gamma   90.00
#
_symmetry.space_group_name_H-M   'P 1'
#
loop_
_entity.id
_entity.type
_entity.pdbx_description
1 polymer ?
#
loop_
_entity_poly.entity_id
_entity_poly.type
_entity_poly.pdbx_seq_one_letter_code
_entity_poly.pdbx_strand_id
1 'polypeptide(L)'
;MPKTAIKKEALEKMRNEFTYWYPVNLRASGKDLVPNHLTYYLYNHTAIWPTLKEMWPTGIHANGHLLLNSEKMSKSTGNFLTLTDALDKYGADGMRLALANAGDSIEDANFETQVADSGVLRL
;
A
#
# COMPACT_ATOMS: atom_id res chain seq x y z
N MET A 1 12.96 2.83 35.09
CA MET A 1 13.31 2.29 33.76
C MET A 1 13.55 0.79 33.92
N PRO A 2 12.96 -0.08 33.07
CA PRO A 2 13.27 -1.51 33.11
C PRO A 2 14.77 -1.74 32.87
N LYS A 3 15.36 -2.72 33.57
CA LYS A 3 16.77 -3.08 33.38
C LYS A 3 16.91 -3.91 32.10
N THR A 4 17.87 -3.56 31.26
CA THR A 4 18.16 -4.27 30.00
C THR A 4 19.67 -4.36 29.79
N ALA A 5 20.12 -5.41 29.11
CA ALA A 5 21.50 -5.57 28.67
C ALA A 5 21.82 -4.76 27.39
N ILE A 6 20.80 -4.18 26.75
CA ILE A 6 20.98 -3.36 25.55
C ILE A 6 21.65 -2.04 25.93
N LYS A 7 22.71 -1.71 25.19
CA LYS A 7 23.45 -0.45 25.36
C LYS A 7 22.54 0.76 25.14
N LYS A 8 22.73 1.80 25.95
CA LYS A 8 21.89 3.01 25.93
C LYS A 8 21.89 3.67 24.56
N GLU A 9 23.05 3.71 23.90
CA GLU A 9 23.24 4.34 22.59
C GLU A 9 22.36 3.68 21.52
N ALA A 10 22.19 2.36 21.60
CA ALA A 10 21.31 1.63 20.68
C ALA A 10 19.82 1.95 20.95
N LEU A 11 19.42 2.05 22.22
CA LEU A 11 18.06 2.44 22.59
C LEU A 11 17.73 3.86 22.15
N GLU A 12 18.68 4.79 22.31
CA GLU A 12 18.53 6.17 21.86
C GLU A 12 18.44 6.25 20.35
N LYS A 13 19.26 5.50 19.61
CA LYS A 13 19.14 5.41 18.16
C LYS A 13 17.76 4.92 17.72
N MET A 14 17.24 3.84 18.31
CA MET A 14 15.91 3.31 17.98
C MET A 14 14.81 4.33 18.29
N ARG A 15 14.90 5.02 19.43
CA ARG A 15 13.95 6.08 19.80
C ARG A 15 14.00 7.22 18.80
N ASN A 16 15.20 7.67 18.43
CA ASN A 16 15.39 8.78 17.49
C ASN A 16 14.80 8.47 16.11
N GLU A 17 15.03 7.26 15.58
CA GLU A 17 14.41 6.81 14.32
C GLU A 17 12.89 6.85 14.42
N PHE A 18 12.30 6.28 15.48
CA PHE A 18 10.85 6.32 15.67
C PHE A 18 10.33 7.76 15.71
N THR A 19 10.92 8.62 16.54
CA THR A 19 10.46 10.01 16.70
C THR A 19 10.70 10.88 15.47
N TYR A 20 11.61 10.49 14.58
CA TYR A 20 11.86 11.18 13.32
C TYR A 20 10.85 10.78 12.25
N TRP A 21 10.57 9.47 12.11
CA TRP A 21 9.72 8.95 11.04
C TRP A 21 8.22 8.98 11.34
N TYR A 22 7.81 8.97 12.61
CA TYR A 22 6.40 9.12 12.98
C TYR A 22 5.96 10.59 12.93
N PRO A 23 4.68 10.87 12.62
CA PRO A 23 3.58 9.92 12.39
C PRO A 23 3.58 9.29 10.99
N VAL A 24 2.74 8.27 10.81
CA VAL A 24 2.49 7.70 9.48
C VAL A 24 1.79 8.74 8.59
N ASN A 25 2.51 9.27 7.60
CA ASN A 25 1.99 10.32 6.72
C ASN A 25 0.83 9.84 5.83
N LEU A 26 0.99 8.64 5.26
CA LEU A 26 0.01 8.05 4.35
C LEU A 26 -0.01 6.52 4.52
N ARG A 27 -1.22 5.96 4.59
CA ARG A 27 -1.46 4.52 4.47
C ARG A 27 -2.44 4.24 3.33
N ALA A 28 -1.93 3.68 2.24
CA ALA A 28 -2.73 3.26 1.08
C ALA A 28 -3.19 1.80 1.25
N SER A 29 -4.42 1.49 0.81
CA SER A 29 -5.00 0.16 0.93
C SER A 29 -6.21 -0.02 -0.01
N GLY A 30 -6.62 -1.27 -0.25
CA GLY A 30 -7.93 -1.57 -0.81
C GLY A 30 -9.07 -1.14 0.13
N LYS A 31 -10.22 -0.78 -0.45
CA LYS A 31 -11.45 -0.35 0.25
C LYS A 31 -12.02 -1.40 1.21
N ASP A 32 -11.71 -2.66 0.97
CA ASP A 32 -12.12 -3.80 1.80
C ASP A 32 -11.56 -3.76 3.23
N LEU A 33 -10.44 -3.06 3.45
CA LEU A 33 -9.84 -2.92 4.79
C LEU A 33 -10.38 -1.74 5.61
N VAL A 34 -11.18 -0.85 5.00
CA VAL A 34 -11.78 0.29 5.70
C VAL A 34 -12.61 -0.14 6.91
N PRO A 35 -13.60 -1.06 6.79
CA PRO A 35 -14.48 -1.42 7.90
C PRO A 35 -13.82 -2.28 8.99
N ASN A 36 -12.55 -2.68 8.82
CA ASN A 36 -11.84 -3.56 9.76
C ASN A 36 -10.45 -3.00 10.12
N HIS A 37 -9.39 -3.43 9.45
CA HIS A 37 -8.00 -3.11 9.74
C HIS A 37 -7.73 -1.61 9.85
N LEU A 38 -8.22 -0.79 8.92
CA LEU A 38 -8.00 0.66 8.97
C LEU A 38 -8.76 1.34 10.11
N THR A 39 -9.94 0.81 10.46
CA THR A 39 -10.68 1.26 11.64
C THR A 39 -9.92 0.89 12.92
N TYR A 40 -9.48 -0.37 13.07
CA TYR A 40 -8.69 -0.81 14.22
C TYR A 40 -7.34 -0.10 14.31
N TYR A 41 -6.73 0.23 13.18
CA TYR A 41 -5.50 1.01 13.08
C TYR A 41 -5.65 2.37 13.77
N LEU A 42 -6.76 3.10 13.53
CA LEU A 42 -7.05 4.35 14.22
C LEU A 42 -7.30 4.14 15.72
N TYR A 43 -8.12 3.14 16.09
CA TYR A 43 -8.38 2.82 17.51
C TYR A 43 -7.09 2.53 18.28
N ASN A 44 -6.20 1.70 17.72
CA ASN A 44 -4.94 1.37 18.38
C ASN A 44 -4.01 2.58 18.51
N HIS A 45 -3.88 3.42 17.47
CA HIS A 45 -3.02 4.62 17.56
C HIS A 45 -3.53 5.61 18.60
N THR A 46 -4.84 5.87 18.62
CA THR A 46 -5.45 6.76 19.62
C THR A 46 -5.38 6.19 21.03
N ALA A 47 -5.38 4.86 21.20
CA ALA A 47 -5.22 4.22 22.50
C ALA A 47 -3.76 4.20 23.00
N ILE A 48 -2.78 4.00 22.11
CA ILE A 48 -1.35 3.96 22.46
C ILE A 48 -0.81 5.37 22.74
N TRP A 49 -1.24 6.36 21.96
CA TRP A 49 -0.81 7.76 22.09
C TRP A 49 -2.00 8.69 22.38
N PRO A 50 -2.71 8.51 23.50
CA PRO A 50 -3.96 9.23 23.76
C PRO A 50 -3.79 10.74 23.92
N THR A 51 -2.61 11.18 24.36
CA THR A 51 -2.28 12.59 24.60
C THR A 51 -1.37 13.21 23.55
N LEU A 52 -0.76 12.40 22.67
CA LEU A 52 0.18 12.85 21.62
C LEU A 52 -0.49 12.71 20.26
N LYS A 53 -1.39 13.64 19.94
CA LYS A 53 -2.17 13.61 18.68
C LYS A 53 -1.29 13.73 17.44
N GLU A 54 -0.12 14.35 17.57
CA GLU A 54 0.91 14.41 16.53
C GLU A 54 1.48 13.04 16.17
N MET A 55 1.27 12.01 17.00
CA MET A 55 1.65 10.63 16.71
C MET A 55 0.54 9.85 15.99
N TRP A 56 -0.63 10.46 15.77
CA TRP A 56 -1.74 9.80 15.09
C TRP A 56 -1.51 9.80 13.57
N PRO A 57 -2.03 8.79 12.85
CA PRO A 57 -1.95 8.75 11.38
C PRO A 57 -2.56 9.98 10.73
N THR A 58 -1.88 10.55 9.71
CA THR A 58 -2.33 11.80 9.10
C THR A 58 -3.12 11.60 7.80
N GLY A 59 -2.99 10.45 7.14
CA GLY A 59 -3.64 10.19 5.87
C GLY A 59 -3.91 8.71 5.61
N ILE A 60 -5.08 8.41 5.08
CA ILE A 60 -5.49 7.08 4.60
C ILE A 60 -6.07 7.26 3.20
N HIS A 61 -5.59 6.46 2.24
CA HIS A 61 -6.12 6.42 0.88
C HIS A 61 -6.66 5.03 0.56
N ALA A 62 -7.93 4.95 0.19
CA ALA A 62 -8.59 3.70 -0.17
C ALA A 62 -8.84 3.64 -1.68
N ASN A 63 -8.26 2.64 -2.35
CA ASN A 63 -8.52 2.34 -3.76
C ASN A 63 -9.51 1.17 -3.92
N GLY A 64 -10.14 1.05 -5.08
CA GLY A 64 -10.96 -0.13 -5.42
C GLY A 64 -10.14 -1.40 -5.64
N HIS A 65 -10.83 -2.51 -5.90
CA HIS A 65 -10.15 -3.75 -6.29
C HIS A 65 -9.64 -3.63 -7.73
N LEU A 66 -8.59 -4.39 -8.04
CA LEU A 66 -8.04 -4.41 -9.39
C LEU A 66 -8.79 -5.43 -10.25
N LEU A 67 -9.35 -4.96 -11.37
CA LEU A 67 -9.84 -5.76 -12.48
C LEU A 67 -8.69 -6.00 -13.47
N LEU A 68 -8.81 -7.07 -14.26
CA LEU A 68 -7.91 -7.38 -15.36
C LEU A 68 -8.73 -7.46 -16.65
N ASN A 69 -8.46 -6.54 -17.58
CA ASN A 69 -9.22 -6.37 -18.82
C ASN A 69 -10.75 -6.27 -18.58
N SER A 70 -11.15 -5.43 -17.63
CA SER A 70 -12.54 -5.16 -17.23
C SER A 70 -13.27 -6.33 -16.57
N GLU A 71 -12.57 -7.43 -16.28
CA GLU A 71 -13.12 -8.60 -15.61
C GLU A 71 -12.46 -8.83 -14.24
N LYS A 72 -13.21 -9.50 -13.35
CA LYS A 72 -12.69 -9.87 -12.03
C LYS A 72 -11.51 -10.83 -12.18
N MET A 73 -10.41 -10.53 -11.52
CA MET A 73 -9.28 -11.46 -11.45
C MET A 73 -9.66 -12.74 -10.71
N SER A 74 -9.54 -13.88 -11.38
CA SER A 74 -9.82 -15.19 -10.81
C SER A 74 -8.95 -16.27 -11.45
N LYS A 75 -8.31 -17.10 -10.62
CA LYS A 75 -7.55 -18.26 -11.09
C LYS A 75 -8.42 -19.28 -11.83
N SER A 76 -9.69 -19.41 -11.44
CA SER A 76 -10.59 -20.42 -12.02
C SER A 76 -11.07 -20.07 -13.44
N THR A 77 -11.12 -18.79 -13.79
CA THR A 77 -11.51 -18.33 -15.13
C THR A 77 -10.30 -18.19 -16.07
N GLY A 78 -9.09 -18.39 -15.57
CA GLY A 78 -7.84 -18.12 -16.30
C GLY A 78 -7.50 -16.63 -16.40
N ASN A 79 -8.39 -15.72 -15.97
CA ASN A 79 -8.14 -14.29 -15.94
C ASN A 79 -7.39 -13.91 -14.65
N PHE A 80 -6.11 -14.26 -14.58
CA PHE A 80 -5.27 -14.01 -13.43
C PHE A 80 -3.83 -13.76 -13.87
N LEU A 81 -3.18 -12.80 -13.22
CA LEU A 81 -1.79 -12.45 -13.49
C LEU A 81 -1.08 -12.23 -12.16
N THR A 82 0.02 -12.96 -11.91
CA THR A 82 0.86 -12.68 -10.75
C THR A 82 1.76 -11.49 -11.04
N LEU A 83 2.33 -10.88 -9.98
CA LEU A 83 3.33 -9.82 -10.14
C LEU A 83 4.51 -10.27 -11.01
N THR A 84 5.03 -11.48 -10.77
CA THR A 84 6.15 -12.02 -11.54
C THR A 84 5.78 -12.23 -13.00
N ASP A 85 4.60 -12.83 -13.29
CA ASP A 85 4.14 -13.04 -14.67
C ASP A 85 3.96 -11.69 -15.40
N ALA A 86 3.46 -10.67 -14.71
CA ALA A 86 3.29 -9.33 -15.27
C ALA A 86 4.64 -8.67 -15.58
N LEU A 87 5.63 -8.82 -14.70
CA LEU A 87 6.98 -8.33 -14.91
C LEU A 87 7.68 -9.03 -16.07
N ASP A 88 7.56 -10.35 -16.16
CA ASP A 88 8.15 -11.14 -17.25
C ASP A 88 7.52 -10.79 -18.60
N LYS A 89 6.22 -10.46 -18.61
CA LYS A 89 5.48 -10.13 -19.84
C LYS A 89 5.64 -8.69 -20.30
N TYR A 90 5.64 -7.72 -19.39
CA TYR A 90 5.58 -6.28 -19.72
C TYR A 90 6.78 -5.47 -19.22
N GLY A 91 7.73 -6.09 -18.52
CA GLY A 91 8.77 -5.37 -17.78
C GLY A 91 8.20 -4.54 -16.63
N ALA A 92 9.10 -4.00 -15.79
CA ALA A 92 8.69 -3.16 -14.67
C ALA A 92 8.02 -1.86 -15.13
N ASP A 93 8.55 -1.21 -16.16
CA ASP A 93 8.07 0.12 -16.58
C ASP A 93 6.75 0.06 -17.34
N GLY A 94 6.59 -0.89 -18.27
CA GLY A 94 5.33 -1.11 -18.98
C GLY A 94 4.19 -1.47 -18.02
N MET A 95 4.45 -2.38 -17.06
CA MET A 95 3.49 -2.73 -16.01
C MET A 95 3.14 -1.52 -15.14
N ARG A 96 4.13 -0.75 -14.67
CA ARG A 96 3.91 0.42 -13.82
C ARG A 96 3.14 1.54 -14.52
N LEU A 97 3.38 1.75 -15.81
CA LEU A 97 2.62 2.71 -16.61
C LEU A 97 1.14 2.31 -16.70
N ALA A 98 0.86 1.04 -16.98
CA ALA A 98 -0.50 0.53 -17.01
C ALA A 98 -1.19 0.61 -15.63
N LEU A 99 -0.48 0.30 -14.54
CA LEU A 99 -0.98 0.47 -13.17
C LEU A 99 -1.27 1.93 -12.83
N ALA A 100 -0.43 2.87 -13.27
CA ALA A 100 -0.68 4.29 -13.07
C ALA A 100 -1.92 4.78 -13.83
N ASN A 101 -2.24 4.17 -14.98
CA ASN A 101 -3.45 4.46 -15.76
C ASN A 101 -4.69 3.67 -15.28
N ALA A 102 -4.55 2.73 -14.33
CA ALA A 102 -5.63 1.79 -14.00
C ALA A 102 -6.81 2.45 -13.26
N GLY A 103 -6.55 3.52 -12.51
CA GLY A 103 -7.57 4.26 -11.76
C GLY A 103 -7.04 4.83 -10.45
N ASP A 104 -7.58 5.99 -10.08
CA ASP A 104 -7.18 6.79 -8.91
C ASP A 104 -8.32 6.99 -7.90
N SER A 105 -9.47 6.35 -8.11
CA SER A 105 -10.67 6.49 -7.28
C SER A 105 -10.91 5.28 -6.36
N ILE A 106 -11.99 5.32 -5.59
CA ILE A 106 -12.46 4.21 -4.75
C ILE A 106 -13.21 3.13 -5.56
N GLU A 107 -13.61 3.44 -6.79
CA GLU A 107 -14.15 2.45 -7.71
C GLU A 107 -13.05 1.49 -8.15
N ASP A 108 -13.47 0.31 -8.63
CA ASP A 108 -12.52 -0.71 -9.03
C ASP A 108 -11.63 -0.21 -10.18
N ALA A 109 -10.32 -0.33 -9.98
CA ALA A 109 -9.32 0.05 -10.98
C ALA A 109 -9.20 -1.06 -12.02
N ASN A 110 -8.79 -0.72 -13.24
CA ASN A 110 -8.69 -1.69 -14.34
C ASN A 110 -7.28 -1.76 -14.92
N PHE A 111 -6.63 -2.91 -14.78
CA PHE A 111 -5.39 -3.18 -15.51
C PHE A 111 -5.72 -3.65 -16.94
N GLU A 112 -5.44 -2.79 -17.91
CA GLU A 112 -5.61 -3.11 -19.33
C GLU A 112 -4.29 -3.56 -19.95
N THR A 113 -4.24 -4.82 -20.36
CA THR A 113 -3.03 -5.42 -20.94
C THR A 113 -2.56 -4.72 -22.22
N GLN A 114 -3.49 -4.19 -23.02
CA GLN A 114 -3.18 -3.40 -24.21
C GLN A 114 -2.45 -2.09 -23.88
N VAL A 115 -2.78 -1.46 -22.75
CA VAL A 115 -2.08 -0.25 -22.28
C VAL A 115 -0.64 -0.62 -21.89
N ALA A 116 -0.44 -1.74 -21.20
CA ALA A 116 0.88 -2.23 -20.85
C ALA A 116 1.74 -2.53 -22.10
N ASP A 117 1.17 -3.23 -23.09
CA ASP A 117 1.85 -3.50 -24.37
C ASP A 117 2.23 -2.19 -25.10
N SER A 118 1.30 -1.23 -25.17
CA SER A 118 1.56 0.08 -25.78
C SER A 118 2.62 0.88 -25.03
N GLY A 119 2.71 0.70 -23.71
CA GLY A 119 3.72 1.31 -22.85
C GLY A 119 5.12 0.79 -23.16
N VAL A 120 5.25 -0.53 -23.34
CA VAL A 120 6.52 -1.16 -23.75
C VAL A 120 6.98 -0.65 -25.12
N LEU A 121 6.06 -0.48 -26.07
CA LEU A 121 6.38 -0.01 -27.43
C LEU A 121 6.78 1.47 -27.50
N ARG A 122 6.50 2.26 -26.46
CA ARG A 122 6.78 3.71 -26.41
C ARG A 122 8.06 4.05 -25.63
N LEU A 123 8.70 3.06 -25.01
CA LEU A 123 9.96 3.16 -24.29
C LEU A 123 11.13 2.72 -25.19
#